data_AF-A0A0B8PRB8-F1
#
_entry.id   AF-A0A0B8PRB8-F1
#
_cell.length_a   1.000
_cell.length_b   1.000
_cell.length_c   1.000
_cell.angle_alpha   90.00
_cell.angle_beta   90.00
_cell.angle_gamma   90.00
#
_symmetry.space_group_name_H-M   'P 1'
#
loop_
_entity.id
_entity.type
_entity.pdbx_description
1 polymer ?
#
loop_
_entity_poly.entity_id
_entity_poly.type
_entity_poly.pdbx_seq_one_letter_code
_entity_poly.pdbx_strand_id
1 'polypeptide(L)'
;MLRVHRPIFPIIAIPTTSGTGSETTVASVISDKASRSKLNITDPFIVPKVAILDSTLLMGLPPQITAETGMDALTHAIESYLSGYANQQTREWSISAIRTIFEYLPQAHRNGQNLEARQALAKASFDAGLAFTRTYIGYVHAIAHQLGAFYHVPHGRANAIVLLKVLGVIAQREPRFLAELLAQPSLKSRLAM
;
A
#
# COMPACT_ATOMS: atom_id res chain seq x y z
N MET A 1 17.73 -2.11 13.69
CA MET A 1 17.02 -2.50 12.44
C MET A 1 17.94 -3.42 11.67
N LEU A 2 17.45 -4.56 11.18
CA LEU A 2 18.27 -5.51 10.43
C LEU A 2 18.65 -4.93 9.06
N ARG A 3 19.89 -5.14 8.63
CA ARG A 3 20.47 -4.62 7.38
C ARG A 3 21.30 -5.71 6.69
N VAL A 4 21.43 -5.60 5.37
CA VAL A 4 22.22 -6.54 4.54
C VAL A 4 23.68 -6.09 4.45
N HIS A 5 23.95 -4.79 4.62
CA HIS A 5 25.28 -4.16 4.70
C HIS A 5 26.17 -4.27 3.44
N ARG A 6 25.81 -5.09 2.46
CA ARG A 6 26.55 -5.27 1.20
C ARG A 6 25.59 -5.33 0.01
N PRO A 7 26.04 -4.94 -1.19
CA PRO A 7 25.26 -5.13 -2.41
C PRO A 7 24.87 -6.60 -2.60
N ILE A 8 23.63 -6.84 -3.03
CA ILE A 8 23.12 -8.16 -3.43
C ILE A 8 23.08 -8.28 -4.95
N PHE A 9 22.80 -9.48 -5.46
CA PHE A 9 22.49 -9.66 -6.87
C PHE A 9 21.32 -8.76 -7.32
N PRO A 10 21.36 -8.17 -8.52
CA PRO A 10 20.27 -7.37 -9.04
C PRO A 10 18.94 -8.12 -9.01
N ILE A 11 17.91 -7.51 -8.43
CA ILE A 11 16.55 -8.04 -8.40
C ILE A 11 15.74 -7.35 -9.51
N ILE A 12 15.03 -8.15 -10.31
CA ILE A 12 13.96 -7.72 -11.21
C ILE A 12 12.65 -8.24 -10.61
N ALA A 13 11.73 -7.34 -10.29
CA ALA A 13 10.47 -7.68 -9.67
C ALA A 13 9.32 -7.58 -10.69
N ILE A 14 8.48 -8.62 -10.74
CA ILE A 14 7.28 -8.68 -11.59
C ILE A 14 6.09 -8.94 -10.67
N PRO A 15 5.48 -7.88 -10.09
CA PRO A 15 4.39 -8.06 -9.13
C PRO A 15 3.15 -8.66 -9.81
N THR A 16 2.57 -9.66 -9.15
CA THR A 16 1.32 -10.33 -9.59
C THR A 16 0.13 -9.96 -8.71
N THR A 17 0.27 -8.91 -7.90
CA THR A 17 -0.79 -8.28 -7.10
C THR A 17 -0.66 -6.77 -7.15
N SER A 18 -1.78 -6.04 -7.05
CA SER A 18 -1.79 -4.58 -6.87
C SER A 18 -2.10 -4.25 -5.42
N GLY A 19 -1.08 -4.24 -4.56
CA GLY A 19 -1.24 -3.92 -3.14
C GLY A 19 0.05 -3.58 -2.40
N THR A 20 0.97 -4.54 -2.36
CA THR A 20 2.10 -4.47 -1.43
C THR A 20 3.13 -3.40 -1.81
N GLY A 21 3.26 -3.09 -3.11
CA GLY A 21 4.28 -2.19 -3.64
C GLY A 21 5.72 -2.66 -3.37
N SER A 22 5.91 -3.92 -2.96
CA SER A 22 7.22 -4.42 -2.50
C SER A 22 8.31 -4.30 -3.57
N GLU A 23 7.92 -4.29 -4.84
CA GLU A 23 8.79 -4.06 -5.99
C GLU A 23 9.50 -2.69 -5.98
N THR A 24 9.09 -1.75 -5.12
CA THR A 24 9.69 -0.42 -4.99
C THR A 24 10.35 -0.17 -3.64
N THR A 25 10.33 -1.14 -2.72
CA THR A 25 10.58 -0.86 -1.30
C THR A 25 11.98 -1.22 -0.83
N VAL A 26 12.45 -0.49 0.17
CA VAL A 26 13.68 -0.81 0.91
C VAL A 26 13.46 -1.89 1.98
N ALA A 27 12.28 -2.52 2.04
CA ALA A 27 11.86 -3.37 3.14
C ALA A 27 11.67 -4.83 2.70
N SER A 28 12.09 -5.76 3.55
CA SER A 28 11.78 -7.17 3.43
C SER A 28 11.28 -7.69 4.77
N VAL A 29 10.08 -8.28 4.76
CA VAL A 29 9.41 -8.80 5.94
C VAL A 29 9.45 -10.32 5.90
N ILE A 30 10.17 -10.93 6.83
CA ILE A 30 10.39 -12.37 6.90
C ILE A 30 9.69 -12.91 8.15
N SER A 31 8.81 -13.89 7.97
CA SER A 31 8.13 -14.52 9.12
C SER A 31 9.05 -15.54 9.77
N ASP A 32 9.35 -15.35 11.06
CA ASP A 32 10.04 -16.34 11.89
C ASP A 32 9.02 -17.18 12.65
N LYS A 33 8.84 -18.42 12.19
CA LYS A 33 7.89 -19.38 12.79
C LYS A 33 8.31 -19.81 14.20
N ALA A 34 9.60 -19.81 14.53
CA ALA A 34 10.09 -20.23 15.83
C ALA A 34 9.72 -19.21 16.91
N SER A 35 9.97 -17.92 16.64
CA SER A 35 9.63 -16.83 17.56
C SER A 35 8.20 -16.29 17.39
N ARG A 36 7.43 -16.79 16.41
CA ARG A 36 6.09 -16.28 16.02
C ARG A 36 6.10 -14.77 15.77
N SER A 37 7.17 -14.28 15.18
CA SER A 37 7.37 -12.85 14.92
C SER A 37 7.68 -12.57 13.46
N LYS A 38 7.57 -11.30 13.05
CA LYS A 38 8.00 -10.83 11.73
C LYS A 38 9.30 -10.05 11.87
N LEU A 39 10.36 -10.53 11.23
CA LEU A 39 11.64 -9.87 11.11
C LEU A 39 11.58 -8.87 9.96
N ASN A 40 11.95 -7.62 10.22
CA ASN A 40 11.97 -6.55 9.23
C ASN A 40 13.42 -6.17 8.90
N ILE A 41 13.83 -6.42 7.66
CA ILE A 41 15.07 -5.93 7.08
C ILE A 41 14.76 -4.63 6.33
N THR A 42 15.56 -3.60 6.53
CA THR A 42 15.38 -2.32 5.82
C THR A 42 16.71 -1.79 5.35
N ASP A 43 16.95 -1.89 4.05
CA ASP A 43 18.24 -1.60 3.44
C ASP A 43 18.06 -1.17 1.96
N PRO A 44 18.66 -0.06 1.51
CA PRO A 44 18.65 0.31 0.09
C PRO A 44 19.22 -0.75 -0.86
N PHE A 45 20.06 -1.66 -0.37
CA PHE A 45 20.61 -2.74 -1.20
C PHE A 45 19.55 -3.74 -1.67
N ILE A 46 18.41 -3.87 -0.97
CA ILE A 46 17.36 -4.83 -1.34
C ILE A 46 16.31 -4.26 -2.31
N VAL A 47 16.41 -2.98 -2.67
CA VAL A 47 15.48 -2.36 -3.62
C VAL A 47 15.65 -3.00 -5.00
N PRO A 48 14.58 -3.52 -5.63
CA PRO A 48 14.64 -4.02 -7.00
C PRO A 48 15.17 -2.97 -7.98
N LYS A 49 16.00 -3.41 -8.92
CA LYS A 49 16.59 -2.53 -9.96
C LYS A 49 15.58 -2.22 -11.05
N VAL A 50 14.66 -3.15 -11.30
CA VAL A 50 13.60 -3.02 -12.31
C VAL A 50 12.32 -3.59 -11.72
N ALA A 51 11.21 -2.87 -11.91
CA ALA A 51 9.87 -3.35 -11.66
C ALA A 51 9.11 -3.40 -13.00
N ILE A 52 8.53 -4.56 -13.34
CA ILE A 52 7.76 -4.75 -14.58
C ILE A 52 6.29 -4.88 -14.20
N LEU A 53 5.53 -3.82 -14.47
CA LEU A 53 4.09 -3.77 -14.19
C LEU A 53 3.30 -4.30 -15.39
N ASP A 54 3.14 -5.62 -15.45
CA ASP A 54 2.34 -6.31 -16.47
C ASP A 54 0.95 -6.65 -15.93
N SER A 55 -0.08 -5.92 -16.36
CA SER A 55 -1.46 -6.12 -15.92
C SER A 55 -2.09 -7.42 -16.41
N THR A 56 -1.53 -8.07 -17.43
CA THR A 56 -2.05 -9.37 -17.91
C THR A 56 -1.85 -10.46 -16.86
N LEU A 57 -0.80 -10.35 -16.04
CA LEU A 57 -0.52 -11.25 -14.91
C LEU A 57 -1.48 -11.06 -13.72
N LEU A 58 -2.25 -9.98 -13.71
CA LEU A 58 -3.20 -9.65 -12.66
C LEU A 58 -4.63 -10.13 -12.96
N MET A 59 -4.92 -10.49 -14.21
CA MET A 59 -6.27 -10.84 -14.66
C MET A 59 -6.84 -12.08 -13.96
N GLY A 60 -5.96 -12.98 -13.49
CA GLY A 60 -6.34 -14.19 -12.75
C GLY A 60 -6.67 -13.98 -11.27
N LEU A 61 -6.47 -12.77 -10.71
CA LEU A 61 -6.71 -12.53 -9.29
C LEU A 61 -8.21 -12.60 -8.95
N PRO A 62 -8.61 -13.42 -7.95
CA PRO A 62 -9.99 -13.46 -7.49
C PRO A 62 -10.46 -12.08 -6.99
N PRO A 63 -11.77 -11.81 -7.03
CA PRO A 63 -12.35 -10.55 -6.53
C PRO A 63 -11.94 -10.23 -5.09
N GLN A 64 -11.91 -11.24 -4.21
CA GLN A 64 -11.55 -11.07 -2.81
C GLN A 64 -10.09 -10.63 -2.64
N ILE A 65 -9.15 -11.29 -3.31
CA ILE A 65 -7.73 -10.90 -3.26
C ILE A 65 -7.55 -9.51 -3.86
N THR A 66 -8.24 -9.20 -4.96
CA THR A 66 -8.22 -7.88 -5.59
C THR A 66 -8.66 -6.78 -4.63
N ALA A 67 -9.74 -7.00 -3.89
CA ALA A 67 -10.22 -6.06 -2.88
C ALA A 67 -9.21 -5.89 -1.74
N GLU A 68 -8.69 -7.00 -1.20
CA GLU A 68 -7.75 -6.96 -0.08
C GLU A 68 -6.45 -6.26 -0.45
N THR A 69 -5.83 -6.59 -1.58
CA THR A 69 -4.59 -5.94 -2.02
C THR A 69 -4.84 -4.48 -2.40
N GLY A 70 -5.98 -4.15 -3.01
CA GLY A 70 -6.34 -2.76 -3.29
C GLY A 70 -6.47 -1.92 -2.02
N MET A 71 -7.06 -2.48 -0.96
CA MET A 71 -7.16 -1.82 0.35
C MET A 71 -5.80 -1.67 1.04
N ASP A 72 -4.88 -2.59 0.80
CA ASP A 72 -3.48 -2.48 1.24
C ASP A 72 -2.80 -1.26 0.61
N ALA A 73 -2.84 -1.15 -0.72
CA ALA A 73 -2.32 0.01 -1.44
C ALA A 73 -3.00 1.33 -1.04
N LEU A 74 -4.31 1.32 -0.78
CA LEU A 74 -5.03 2.50 -0.30
C LEU A 74 -4.51 2.94 1.06
N THR A 75 -4.31 1.98 1.96
CA THR A 75 -3.77 2.23 3.31
C THR A 75 -2.36 2.77 3.23
N HIS A 76 -1.48 2.18 2.40
CA HIS A 76 -0.14 2.70 2.14
C HIS A 76 -0.17 4.18 1.73
N ALA A 77 -1.01 4.53 0.75
CA ALA A 77 -1.08 5.89 0.23
C ALA A 77 -1.62 6.89 1.29
N ILE A 78 -2.65 6.51 2.05
CA ILE A 78 -3.21 7.37 3.11
C ILE A 78 -2.20 7.56 4.24
N GLU A 79 -1.59 6.50 4.75
CA GLU A 79 -0.63 6.62 5.85
C GLU A 79 0.63 7.38 5.42
N SER A 80 1.10 7.15 4.19
CA SER A 80 2.19 7.91 3.61
C SER A 80 1.86 9.40 3.50
N TYR A 81 0.65 9.76 3.05
CA TYR A 81 0.22 11.16 2.96
C TYR A 81 0.18 11.86 4.32
N LEU A 82 -0.29 11.14 5.36
CA LEU A 82 -0.43 11.66 6.71
C LEU A 82 0.89 11.62 7.51
N SER A 83 1.94 11.00 6.97
CA SER A 83 3.21 10.86 7.66
C SER A 83 3.88 12.22 7.92
N GLY A 84 4.51 12.36 9.08
CA GLY A 84 5.38 13.51 9.40
C GLY A 84 6.63 13.59 8.52
N TYR A 85 6.98 12.52 7.81
CA TYR A 85 8.08 12.48 6.83
C TYR A 85 7.63 12.80 5.41
N ALA A 86 6.35 13.09 5.18
CA ALA A 86 5.81 13.37 3.86
C ALA A 86 6.34 14.69 3.30
N ASN A 87 6.89 14.63 2.08
CA ASN A 87 7.25 15.79 1.27
C ASN A 87 6.31 15.92 0.06
N GLN A 88 6.46 16.99 -0.72
CA GLN A 88 5.62 17.27 -1.89
C GLN A 88 5.52 16.06 -2.84
N GLN A 89 6.64 15.46 -3.22
CA GLN A 89 6.67 14.34 -4.16
C GLN A 89 5.92 13.10 -3.61
N THR A 90 6.14 12.75 -2.34
CA THR A 90 5.43 11.62 -1.71
C THR A 90 3.94 11.87 -1.58
N ARG A 91 3.51 13.13 -1.37
CA ARG A 91 2.10 13.51 -1.33
C ARG A 91 1.46 13.44 -2.72
N GLU A 92 2.17 13.84 -3.77
CA GLU A 92 1.70 13.72 -5.15
C GLU A 92 1.46 12.26 -5.55
N TRP A 93 2.41 11.37 -5.25
CA TRP A 93 2.24 9.92 -5.43
C TRP A 93 1.06 9.37 -4.62
N SER A 94 0.96 9.78 -3.35
CA SER A 94 -0.12 9.33 -2.47
C SER A 94 -1.50 9.76 -2.99
N ILE A 95 -1.68 11.03 -3.39
CA ILE A 95 -2.94 11.54 -3.95
C ILE A 95 -3.28 10.82 -5.26
N SER A 96 -2.30 10.64 -6.14
CA SER A 96 -2.46 9.90 -7.40
C SER A 96 -2.96 8.47 -7.15
N ALA A 97 -2.33 7.76 -6.21
CA ALA A 97 -2.70 6.41 -5.83
C ALA A 97 -4.11 6.35 -5.23
N ILE A 98 -4.41 7.20 -4.24
CA ILE A 98 -5.73 7.27 -3.59
C ILE A 98 -6.83 7.46 -4.64
N ARG A 99 -6.70 8.48 -5.49
CA ARG A 99 -7.68 8.78 -6.53
C ARG A 99 -7.91 7.59 -7.46
N THR A 100 -6.83 6.98 -7.93
CA THR A 100 -6.87 5.88 -8.88
C THR A 100 -7.50 4.64 -8.24
N ILE A 101 -7.20 4.36 -6.97
CA ILE A 101 -7.78 3.21 -6.25
C ILE A 101 -9.28 3.40 -6.04
N PHE A 102 -9.74 4.58 -5.61
CA PHE A 102 -11.18 4.86 -5.49
C PHE A 102 -11.94 4.67 -6.80
N GLU A 103 -11.32 5.02 -7.92
CA GLU A 103 -11.93 4.88 -9.24
C GLU A 103 -11.93 3.43 -9.77
N TYR A 104 -10.80 2.74 -9.69
CA TYR A 104 -10.60 1.48 -10.42
C TYR A 104 -10.71 0.22 -9.55
N LEU A 105 -10.58 0.31 -8.22
CA LEU A 105 -10.71 -0.86 -7.36
C LEU A 105 -12.10 -1.50 -7.44
N PRO A 106 -13.22 -0.75 -7.35
CA PRO A 106 -14.55 -1.33 -7.50
C PRO A 106 -14.75 -1.98 -8.88
N GLN A 107 -14.15 -1.40 -9.93
CA GLN A 107 -14.24 -1.92 -11.29
C GLN A 107 -13.50 -3.24 -11.45
N ALA A 108 -12.23 -3.31 -11.02
CA ALA A 108 -11.44 -4.55 -11.09
C ALA A 108 -11.98 -5.64 -10.17
N HIS A 109 -12.60 -5.28 -9.04
CA HIS A 109 -13.27 -6.23 -8.16
C HIS A 109 -14.50 -6.85 -8.82
N ARG A 110 -15.35 -6.05 -9.47
CA ARG A 110 -16.57 -6.52 -10.16
C ARG A 110 -16.25 -7.28 -11.45
N ASN A 111 -15.27 -6.81 -12.20
CA ASN A 111 -14.82 -7.43 -13.44
C ASN A 111 -13.29 -7.57 -13.44
N GLY A 112 -12.82 -8.76 -13.02
CA GLY A 112 -11.39 -9.06 -12.96
C GLY A 112 -10.67 -9.10 -14.30
N GLN A 113 -11.42 -9.12 -15.42
CA GLN A 113 -10.89 -9.08 -16.79
C GLN A 113 -10.79 -7.66 -17.36
N ASN A 114 -11.17 -6.63 -16.59
CA ASN A 114 -11.00 -5.24 -17.01
C ASN A 114 -9.51 -4.85 -16.97
N LEU A 115 -8.83 -4.99 -18.11
CA LEU A 115 -7.39 -4.74 -18.24
C LEU A 115 -7.00 -3.30 -17.88
N GLU A 116 -7.83 -2.32 -18.23
CA GLU A 116 -7.60 -0.91 -17.87
C GLU A 116 -7.60 -0.73 -16.35
N ALA A 117 -8.61 -1.28 -15.66
CA ALA A 117 -8.67 -1.22 -14.21
C ALA A 117 -7.50 -1.96 -13.55
N ARG A 118 -7.07 -3.11 -14.10
CA ARG A 118 -5.87 -3.83 -13.62
C ARG A 118 -4.59 -3.00 -13.79
N GLN A 119 -4.40 -2.36 -14.94
CA GLN A 119 -3.25 -1.50 -15.20
C GLN A 119 -3.24 -0.28 -14.28
N ALA A 120 -4.39 0.37 -14.11
CA ALA A 120 -4.55 1.52 -13.23
C ALA A 120 -4.21 1.15 -11.77
N LEU A 121 -4.70 0.02 -11.28
CA LEU A 121 -4.39 -0.46 -9.92
C LEU A 121 -2.92 -0.87 -9.76
N ALA A 122 -2.30 -1.49 -10.77
CA ALA A 122 -0.88 -1.81 -10.74
C ALA A 122 -0.03 -0.52 -10.57
N LYS A 123 -0.35 0.52 -11.34
CA LYS A 123 0.31 1.82 -11.23
C LYS A 123 0.04 2.49 -9.88
N ALA A 124 -1.18 2.42 -9.37
CA ALA A 124 -1.53 3.00 -8.07
C ALA A 124 -0.81 2.32 -6.91
N SER A 125 -0.72 0.98 -6.93
CA SER A 125 0.06 0.20 -5.97
C SER A 125 1.54 0.59 -6.01
N PHE A 126 2.11 0.73 -7.20
CA PHE A 126 3.49 1.15 -7.39
C PHE A 126 3.75 2.56 -6.85
N ASP A 127 2.86 3.52 -7.13
CA ASP A 127 2.96 4.89 -6.61
C ASP A 127 2.84 4.94 -5.08
N ALA A 128 1.91 4.16 -4.51
CA ALA A 128 1.80 4.00 -3.06
C ALA A 128 3.09 3.43 -2.46
N GLY A 129 3.69 2.43 -3.11
CA GLY A 129 5.00 1.85 -2.78
C GLY A 129 6.13 2.88 -2.76
N LEU A 130 6.23 3.71 -3.81
CA LEU A 130 7.20 4.79 -3.90
C LEU A 130 7.02 5.83 -2.79
N ALA A 131 5.78 6.08 -2.38
CA ALA A 131 5.46 7.01 -1.31
C ALA A 131 5.86 6.43 0.06
N PHE A 132 5.28 5.30 0.47
CA PHE A 132 5.47 4.76 1.83
C PHE A 132 6.90 4.28 2.08
N THR A 133 7.65 3.86 1.05
CA THR A 133 9.06 3.47 1.24
C THR A 133 9.94 4.64 1.71
N ARG A 134 9.47 5.90 1.57
CA ARG A 134 10.16 7.11 2.02
C ARG A 134 9.55 7.73 3.27
N THR A 135 8.27 7.48 3.51
CA THR A 135 7.51 8.11 4.60
C THR A 135 7.16 7.16 5.74
N TYR A 136 7.51 5.87 5.60
CA TYR A 136 7.09 4.77 6.45
C TYR A 136 5.56 4.58 6.43
N ILE A 137 5.09 3.64 7.25
CA ILE A 137 3.68 3.30 7.47
C ILE A 137 3.28 3.70 8.91
N GLY A 138 1.98 3.76 9.17
CA GLY A 138 1.41 4.28 10.42
C GLY A 138 0.74 3.22 11.30
N TYR A 139 -0.22 3.66 12.10
CA TYR A 139 -0.91 2.83 13.09
C TYR A 139 -1.83 1.77 12.48
N VAL A 140 -2.35 1.97 11.27
CA VAL A 140 -3.15 0.94 10.58
C VAL A 140 -2.28 -0.29 10.37
N HIS A 141 -1.10 -0.12 9.75
CA HIS A 141 -0.16 -1.22 9.56
C HIS A 141 0.37 -1.79 10.88
N ALA A 142 0.67 -0.95 11.86
CA ALA A 142 1.17 -1.41 13.16
C ALA A 142 0.20 -2.39 13.83
N ILE A 143 -1.11 -2.09 13.81
CA ILE A 143 -2.17 -2.95 14.36
C ILE A 143 -2.40 -4.16 13.44
N ALA A 144 -2.49 -3.95 12.12
CA ALA A 144 -2.75 -5.01 11.16
C ALA A 144 -1.64 -6.09 11.15
N HIS A 145 -0.39 -5.71 11.41
CA HIS A 145 0.71 -6.67 11.60
C HIS A 145 0.46 -7.63 12.76
N GLN A 146 -0.13 -7.16 13.87
CA GLN A 146 -0.47 -8.01 15.00
C GLN A 146 -1.61 -8.96 14.66
N LEU A 147 -2.64 -8.48 13.94
CA LEU A 147 -3.74 -9.33 13.48
C LEU A 147 -3.24 -10.47 12.57
N GLY A 148 -2.31 -10.16 11.66
CA GLY A 148 -1.69 -11.18 10.80
C GLY A 148 -0.78 -12.15 11.55
N ALA A 149 -0.03 -11.68 12.55
CA ALA A 149 0.89 -12.52 13.33
C ALA A 149 0.18 -13.49 14.27
N PHE A 150 -0.85 -13.03 15.00
CA PHE A 150 -1.54 -13.83 16.02
C PHE A 150 -2.76 -14.59 15.50
N TYR A 151 -3.47 -14.05 14.51
CA TYR A 151 -4.75 -14.59 14.05
C TYR A 151 -4.74 -14.98 12.56
N HIS A 152 -3.61 -14.85 11.89
CA HIS A 152 -3.45 -15.19 10.47
C HIS A 152 -4.45 -14.48 9.54
N VAL A 153 -4.90 -13.28 9.93
CA VAL A 153 -5.75 -12.45 9.08
C VAL A 153 -4.93 -11.98 7.87
N PRO A 154 -5.41 -12.12 6.62
CA PRO A 154 -4.74 -11.59 5.44
C PRO A 154 -4.43 -10.11 5.57
N HIS A 155 -3.24 -9.67 5.14
CA HIS A 155 -2.71 -8.34 5.47
C HIS A 155 -3.61 -7.19 5.01
N GLY A 156 -3.99 -7.17 3.73
CA GLY A 156 -4.89 -6.16 3.18
C GLY A 156 -6.27 -6.14 3.85
N ARG A 157 -6.78 -7.31 4.27
CA ARG A 157 -8.03 -7.41 5.05
C ARG A 157 -7.85 -6.80 6.43
N ALA A 158 -6.76 -7.10 7.12
CA ALA A 158 -6.46 -6.52 8.43
C ALA A 158 -6.33 -4.98 8.34
N ASN A 159 -5.66 -4.47 7.31
CA ASN A 159 -5.59 -3.03 7.02
C ASN A 159 -7.00 -2.44 6.80
N ALA A 160 -7.83 -3.07 5.96
CA ALA A 160 -9.20 -2.62 5.70
C ALA A 160 -10.08 -2.55 6.97
N ILE A 161 -10.01 -3.55 7.85
CA ILE A 161 -10.77 -3.61 9.11
C ILE A 161 -10.37 -2.44 10.04
N VAL A 162 -9.09 -2.11 10.10
CA VAL A 162 -8.53 -1.16 11.06
C VAL A 162 -8.60 0.30 10.56
N LEU A 163 -8.50 0.51 9.25
CA LEU A 163 -8.32 1.82 8.61
C LEU A 163 -9.29 2.88 9.14
N LEU A 164 -10.60 2.63 9.04
CA LEU A 164 -11.61 3.63 9.43
C LEU A 164 -11.55 3.98 10.92
N LYS A 165 -11.22 3.01 11.79
CA LYS A 165 -11.11 3.26 13.23
C LYS A 165 -9.93 4.16 13.55
N VAL A 166 -8.78 3.95 12.90
CA VAL A 166 -7.59 4.78 13.07
C VAL A 166 -7.82 6.17 12.50
N LEU A 167 -8.40 6.30 11.30
CA LEU A 167 -8.73 7.60 10.72
C LEU A 167 -9.72 8.38 11.59
N GLY A 168 -10.69 7.71 12.22
CA GLY A 168 -11.60 8.36 13.18
C GLY A 168 -10.89 8.94 14.40
N VAL A 169 -9.87 8.25 14.93
CA VAL A 169 -9.05 8.77 16.03
C VAL A 169 -8.18 9.95 15.56
N ILE A 170 -7.59 9.87 14.36
CA ILE A 170 -6.82 10.97 13.76
C ILE A 170 -7.72 12.19 13.55
N ALA A 171 -8.94 12.01 13.04
CA ALA A 171 -9.89 13.11 12.82
C ALA A 171 -10.24 13.87 14.10
N GLN A 172 -10.34 13.16 15.23
CA GLN A 172 -10.65 13.79 16.53
C GLN A 172 -9.46 14.57 17.11
N ARG A 173 -8.23 14.10 16.89
CA ARG A 173 -7.02 14.69 17.48
C ARG A 173 -6.38 15.75 16.60
N GLU A 174 -6.34 15.51 15.30
CA GLU A 174 -5.65 16.32 14.29
C GLU A 174 -6.54 16.48 13.03
N PRO A 175 -7.70 17.14 13.15
CA PRO A 175 -8.68 17.25 12.07
C PRO A 175 -8.12 17.89 10.78
N ARG A 176 -7.10 18.75 10.93
CA ARG A 176 -6.46 19.45 9.80
C ARG A 176 -5.85 18.49 8.78
N PHE A 177 -5.20 17.42 9.21
CA PHE A 177 -4.53 16.50 8.27
C PHE A 177 -5.51 15.78 7.35
N LEU A 178 -6.66 15.36 7.88
CA LEU A 178 -7.71 14.76 7.07
C LEU A 178 -8.47 15.81 6.25
N ALA A 179 -8.70 17.00 6.81
CA ALA A 179 -9.31 18.10 6.07
C ALA A 179 -8.49 18.48 4.84
N GLU A 180 -7.15 18.53 4.93
CA GLU A 180 -6.25 18.82 3.79
C GLU A 180 -6.29 17.73 2.71
N LEU A 181 -6.35 16.46 3.12
CA LEU A 181 -6.51 15.33 2.20
C LEU A 181 -7.85 15.40 1.48
N LEU A 182 -8.94 15.63 2.23
CA LEU A 182 -10.28 15.77 1.68
C LEU A 182 -10.46 17.05 0.85
N ALA A 183 -9.65 18.08 1.14
CA ALA A 183 -9.68 19.34 0.40
C ALA A 183 -9.05 19.23 -0.99
N GLN A 184 -8.31 18.15 -1.29
CA GLN A 184 -7.67 17.95 -2.58
C GLN A 184 -8.74 17.96 -3.69
N PRO A 185 -8.66 18.89 -4.67
CA PRO A 185 -9.66 19.01 -5.72
C PRO A 185 -9.88 17.71 -6.50
N SER A 186 -8.81 16.93 -6.64
CA SER A 186 -8.79 15.64 -7.32
C SER A 186 -9.51 14.51 -6.56
N LEU A 187 -9.82 14.70 -5.26
CA LEU A 187 -10.51 13.73 -4.40
C LEU A 187 -11.95 14.16 -4.05
N LYS A 188 -12.25 15.46 -3.99
CA LYS A 188 -13.56 15.99 -3.60
C LYS A 188 -14.75 15.44 -4.39
N SER A 189 -14.60 15.28 -5.70
CA SER A 189 -15.69 14.79 -6.56
C SER A 189 -15.98 13.30 -6.41
N ARG A 190 -15.06 12.52 -5.84
CA ARG A 190 -15.16 11.05 -5.76
C ARG A 190 -15.48 10.51 -4.36
N LEU A 191 -15.27 11.31 -3.32
CA LEU A 191 -15.59 10.95 -1.93
C LEU A 191 -17.01 11.37 -1.50
N ALA A 192 -17.72 12.15 -2.32
CA ALA A 192 -19.08 12.62 -2.07
C ALA A 192 -20.18 11.66 -2.58
N MET A 193 -19.81 10.46 -3.03
CA MET A 193 -20.68 9.43 -3.61
C MET A 193 -20.68 8.19 -2.73
#